data_AF-A0A7G8J009-F1
#
_entry.id   AF-A0A7G8J009-F1
#
_cell.length_a   1.000
_cell.length_b   1.000
_cell.length_c   1.000
_cell.angle_alpha   90.00
_cell.angle_beta   90.00
_cell.angle_gamma   90.00
#
_symmetry.space_group_name_H-M   'P 1'
#
loop_
_entity.id
_entity.type
_entity.pdbx_description
1 polymer ?
#
loop_
_entity_poly.entity_id
_entity_poly.type
_entity_poly.pdbx_seq_one_letter_code
_entity_poly.pdbx_strand_id
1 'polypeptide(L)' 'MPEKKATMALAGKQTLEAFIDYIESDSLNRKKWLQRVREAGFDQALSEYREMASPKGMPLQM' A
#
# COMPACT_ATOMS: atom_id res chain seq x y z
N MET A 1 8.69 20.87 18.50
CA MET A 1 9.53 20.05 17.60
C MET A 1 8.65 19.19 16.70
N PRO A 2 8.37 19.58 15.45
CA PRO A 2 7.50 18.81 14.55
C PRO A 2 8.23 17.94 13.52
N GLU A 3 9.57 17.82 13.59
CA GLU A 3 10.36 17.20 12.52
C GLU A 3 10.27 15.67 12.44
N LYS A 4 9.93 14.99 13.55
CA LYS A 4 9.89 13.50 13.58
C LYS A 4 8.74 12.87 12.80
N LYS A 5 7.60 13.56 12.62
CA LYS A 5 6.45 13.01 11.88
C LYS A 5 6.68 13.00 10.37
N ALA A 6 7.37 14.02 9.84
CA ALA A 6 7.64 14.12 8.41
C ALA A 6 8.60 13.01 7.93
N THR A 7 9.63 12.70 8.73
CA THR A 7 10.61 11.65 8.38
C THR A 7 10.00 10.25 8.40
N MET A 8 9.11 9.96 9.36
CA MET A 8 8.37 8.68 9.39
C MET A 8 7.41 8.54 8.20
N ALA A 9 6.72 9.61 7.82
CA ALA A 9 5.82 9.61 6.67
C ALA A 9 6.59 9.38 5.34
N LEU A 10 7.81 9.91 5.22
CA LEU A 10 8.68 9.70 4.06
C LEU A 10 9.22 8.26 3.99
N ALA A 11 9.67 7.70 5.11
CA ALA A 11 10.15 6.32 5.19
C ALA A 11 9.04 5.30 4.89
N GLY A 12 7.81 5.54 5.37
CA GLY A 12 6.66 4.70 5.07
C GLY A 12 6.28 4.73 3.59
N LYS A 13 6.43 5.89 2.93
CA LYS A 13 6.13 6.04 1.49
C LYS A 13 7.10 5.25 0.63
N GLN A 14 8.42 5.38 0.85
CA GLN A 14 9.44 4.63 0.09
C GLN A 14 9.31 3.11 0.26
N THR A 15 9.00 2.67 1.48
CA THR A 15 8.81 1.24 1.78
C THR A 15 7.62 0.66 1.01
N LEU A 16 6.54 1.44 0.84
CA LEU A 16 5.37 0.98 0.08
C LEU A 16 5.61 0.99 -1.43
N GLU A 17 6.30 2.00 -1.97
CA GLU A 17 6.65 2.01 -3.39
C GLU A 17 7.46 0.75 -3.73
N ALA A 18 8.42 0.38 -2.87
CA ALA A 18 9.16 -0.88 -2.98
C ALA A 18 8.29 -2.13 -2.77
N PHE A 19 7.35 -2.10 -1.82
CA PHE A 19 6.42 -3.22 -1.58
C PHE A 19 5.49 -3.46 -2.78
N ILE A 20 4.88 -2.41 -3.33
CA ILE A 20 4.04 -2.47 -4.52
C ILE A 20 4.89 -2.94 -5.71
N ASP A 21 6.12 -2.45 -5.86
CA ASP A 21 7.04 -2.91 -6.92
C ASP A 21 7.35 -4.41 -6.80
N TYR A 22 7.47 -4.91 -5.57
CA TYR A 22 7.77 -6.31 -5.26
C TYR A 22 6.59 -7.26 -5.47
N ILE A 23 5.38 -6.87 -5.07
CA ILE A 23 4.18 -7.74 -5.13
C ILE A 23 3.43 -7.63 -6.45
N GLU A 24 3.52 -6.49 -7.13
CA GLU A 24 2.75 -6.20 -8.35
C GLU A 24 3.69 -6.19 -9.56
N SER A 25 3.63 -7.28 -10.32
CA SER A 25 4.42 -7.45 -11.55
C SER A 25 3.78 -6.71 -12.72
N ASP A 26 2.47 -6.42 -12.68
CA ASP A 26 1.79 -5.68 -13.73
C ASP A 26 2.03 -4.16 -13.58
N SER A 27 2.59 -3.55 -14.62
CA SER A 27 2.98 -2.14 -14.58
C SER A 27 1.79 -1.17 -14.50
N LEU A 28 0.61 -1.57 -14.99
CA LEU A 28 -0.61 -0.75 -14.90
C LEU A 28 -1.18 -0.77 -13.48
N ASN A 29 -1.30 -1.95 -12.88
CA ASN A 29 -1.73 -2.11 -11.50
C ASN A 29 -0.76 -1.44 -10.52
N ARG A 30 0.55 -1.55 -10.77
CA ARG A 30 1.58 -0.85 -9.99
C ARG A 30 1.34 0.65 -9.97
N LYS A 31 1.17 1.28 -11.15
CA LYS A 31 0.89 2.72 -11.25
C LYS A 31 -0.41 3.12 -10.53
N LYS A 32 -1.46 2.30 -10.67
CA LYS A 32 -2.74 2.51 -10.01
C LYS A 32 -2.59 2.54 -8.48
N TRP A 33 -1.86 1.58 -7.91
CA TRP A 33 -1.65 1.51 -6.47
C TRP A 33 -0.74 2.64 -5.97
N LEU A 34 0.32 2.98 -6.70
CA LEU A 34 1.16 4.14 -6.38
C LEU A 34 0.36 5.45 -6.36
N GLN A 35 -0.58 5.62 -7.29
CA GLN A 35 -1.48 6.77 -7.30
C GLN A 35 -2.44 6.73 -6.10
N ARG A 36 -3.06 5.58 -5.82
CA ARG A 36 -4.00 5.41 -4.71
C ARG A 36 -3.38 5.77 -3.36
N VAL A 37 -2.12 5.41 -3.15
CA VAL A 37 -1.33 5.75 -1.96
C VAL A 37 -1.14 7.25 -1.81
N ARG A 38 -0.95 7.97 -2.92
CA ARG A 38 -0.85 9.44 -2.91
C ARG A 38 -2.18 10.11 -2.61
N GLU A 39 -3.30 9.50 -3.01
CA GLU A 39 -4.65 10.06 -2.85
C GLU A 39 -5.29 9.76 -1.50
N ALA A 40 -5.27 8.51 -1.04
CA ALA A 40 -5.92 8.07 0.20
C ALA A 40 -4.95 7.85 1.38
N GLY A 41 -3.64 7.86 1.12
CA GLY A 41 -2.64 7.51 2.11
C GLY A 41 -2.36 6.02 2.21
N PHE A 42 -1.29 5.70 2.92
CA PHE A 42 -0.68 4.36 3.00
C PHE A 42 -1.65 3.30 3.55
N ASP A 43 -2.23 3.53 4.73
CA ASP A 43 -3.04 2.53 5.43
C ASP A 43 -4.28 2.13 4.64
N GLN A 44 -4.92 3.11 4.02
CA GLN A 44 -6.13 2.88 3.24
C GLN A 44 -5.83 2.14 1.93
N ALA A 45 -4.78 2.54 1.19
CA ALA A 45 -4.38 1.84 -0.02
C ALA A 45 -3.92 0.40 0.25
N LEU A 46 -3.24 0.15 1.37
CA LEU A 46 -2.84 -1.20 1.78
C LEU A 46 -4.04 -2.08 2.16
N SER A 47 -5.04 -1.52 2.84
CA SER A 47 -6.29 -2.22 3.14
C SER A 47 -7.01 -2.64 1.86
N GLU A 48 -7.19 -1.70 0.92
CA GLU A 48 -7.82 -1.96 -0.37
C GLU A 48 -7.03 -2.98 -1.20
N TYR A 49 -5.70 -2.92 -1.18
CA TYR A 49 -4.84 -3.90 -1.86
C TYR A 49 -5.04 -5.29 -1.28
N ARG A 50 -5.06 -5.41 0.06
CA ARG A 50 -5.33 -6.69 0.74
C ARG A 50 -6.72 -7.23 0.41
N GLU A 51 -7.74 -6.38 0.31
CA GLU A 51 -9.08 -6.81 -0.07
C GLU A 51 -9.17 -7.27 -1.53
N MET A 52 -8.38 -6.70 -2.44
CA MET A 52 -8.29 -7.17 -3.83
C MET A 52 -7.45 -8.44 -3.97
N ALA A 53 -6.32 -8.52 -3.27
CA ALA A 53 -5.41 -9.67 -3.32
C ALA A 53 -5.93 -10.86 -2.52
N SER A 54 -6.77 -10.61 -1.51
CA SER A 54 -7.48 -11.66 -0.79
C SER A 54 -8.67 -12.11 -1.65
N PRO A 55 -8.66 -13.33 -2.22
CA PRO A 55 -9.82 -13.83 -2.92
C PRO A 55 -10.97 -13.83 -1.92
N LYS A 56 -12.05 -13.10 -2.22
CA LYS A 56 -13.29 -13.14 -1.43
C LYS A 56 -13.64 -14.61 -1.13
N GLY A 57 -13.45 -15.04 0.12
CA GLY A 57 -14.05 -16.29 0.61
C GLY A 57 -13.15 -17.38 1.19
N MET A 58 -11.96 -17.10 1.75
CA MET A 58 -11.49 -17.99 2.82
C MET A 58 -11.82 -17.37 4.18
N PRO A 59 -12.88 -17.83 4.88
CA PRO A 59 -12.98 -17.56 6.30
C PRO A 59 -11.67 -18.07 6.93
N LEU A 60 -11.00 -17.22 7.70
CA LEU A 60 -10.00 -17.67 8.66
C LEU A 60 -10.75 -18.61 9.61
N GLN A 61 -10.73 -19.91 9.31
CA GLN A 61 -11.23 -20.93 10.21
C GLN A 61 -10.28 -20.90 11.41
N MET A 62 -10.74 -20.26 12.48
CA MET A 62 -10.17 -20.41 13.82
C MET A 62 -10.40 -21.84 14.31
#